data_AF-A0A4Z2HSV4-F1
#
_entry.id   AF-A0A4Z2HSV4-F1
#
_cell.length_a   1.000
_cell.length_b   1.000
_cell.length_c   1.000
_cell.angle_alpha   90.00
_cell.angle_beta   90.00
_cell.angle_gamma   90.00
#
_symmetry.space_group_name_H-M   'P 1'
#
loop_
_entity.id
_entity.type
_entity.pdbx_description
1 polymer ?
#
loop_
_entity_poly.entity_id
_entity_poly.type
_entity_poly.pdbx_seq_one_letter_code
_entity_poly.pdbx_strand_id
1 'polypeptide(L)'
;MRRFALSNLRDYGMGKKASEEKIIEEIQYLIKVFESHEGKPFNVTKSINYAVSNIISSIIYGSRFDYSDEEFTEMTQSATYWLNWTSFNPTLICPIPNSVNGSEGFKTARHLAQHGKWLTLNPEMRVRFQDKISRPKYCERLRMPVNQ
;
A
#
# COMPACT_ATOMS: atom_id res chain seq x y z
N MET A 1 -3.86 9.98 -17.26
CA MET A 1 -4.27 8.68 -16.67
C MET A 1 -5.27 8.79 -15.53
N ARG A 2 -5.01 9.52 -14.42
CA ARG A 2 -5.93 9.60 -13.27
C ARG A 2 -7.39 9.96 -13.61
N ARG A 3 -7.61 11.04 -14.37
CA ARG A 3 -8.97 11.48 -14.76
C ARG A 3 -9.70 10.44 -15.61
N PHE A 4 -8.98 9.80 -16.52
CA PHE A 4 -9.51 8.75 -17.39
C PHE A 4 -9.95 7.53 -16.58
N ALA A 5 -9.08 7.01 -15.71
CA ALA A 5 -9.42 5.85 -14.87
C ALA A 5 -10.61 6.12 -13.94
N LEU A 6 -10.64 7.29 -13.27
CA LEU A 6 -11.73 7.66 -12.37
C LEU A 6 -13.07 7.88 -13.08
N SER A 7 -13.04 8.35 -14.34
CA SER A 7 -14.27 8.51 -15.13
C SER A 7 -14.83 7.14 -15.50
N ASN A 8 -13.99 6.25 -16.04
CA ASN A 8 -14.39 4.88 -16.37
C ASN A 8 -14.95 4.13 -15.17
N LEU A 9 -14.27 4.17 -14.01
CA LEU A 9 -14.77 3.48 -12.81
C LEU A 9 -16.16 3.97 -12.37
N ARG A 10 -16.43 5.28 -12.48
CA ARG A 10 -17.75 5.86 -12.18
C ARG A 10 -18.82 5.45 -13.19
N ASP A 11 -18.42 5.24 -14.44
CA ASP A 11 -19.30 4.77 -15.51
C ASP A 11 -19.64 3.29 -15.31
N TYR A 12 -18.68 2.45 -14.89
CA TYR A 12 -18.88 1.06 -14.46
C TYR A 12 -19.63 0.90 -13.12
N GLY A 13 -20.07 2.00 -12.50
CA GLY A 13 -20.95 1.95 -11.34
C GLY A 13 -20.25 2.04 -9.98
N MET A 14 -18.96 2.36 -9.95
CA MET A 14 -18.25 2.67 -8.70
C MET A 14 -18.87 3.91 -8.03
N GLY A 15 -19.41 3.74 -6.82
CA GLY A 15 -20.14 4.77 -6.09
C GLY A 15 -21.61 4.91 -6.48
N LYS A 16 -22.18 3.94 -7.21
CA LYS A 16 -23.61 3.81 -7.54
C LYS A 16 -24.14 2.46 -7.01
N LYS A 17 -25.46 2.24 -7.11
CA LYS A 17 -26.13 0.98 -6.69
C LYS A 17 -25.50 -0.29 -7.26
N ALA A 18 -24.97 -0.23 -8.50
CA ALA A 18 -24.27 -1.37 -9.10
C ALA A 18 -23.07 -1.87 -8.26
N SER A 19 -22.31 -0.96 -7.63
CA SER A 19 -21.23 -1.37 -6.72
C SER A 19 -21.74 -1.97 -5.41
N GLU A 20 -22.89 -1.53 -4.93
CA GLU A 20 -23.54 -2.09 -3.73
C GLU A 20 -24.02 -3.51 -3.99
N GLU A 21 -24.62 -3.79 -5.14
CA GLU A 21 -25.02 -5.13 -5.55
C GLU A 21 -23.84 -6.10 -5.56
N LYS A 22 -22.67 -5.66 -6.05
CA LYS A 22 -21.43 -6.45 -6.03
C LYS A 22 -20.89 -6.70 -4.63
N ILE A 23 -21.03 -5.72 -3.73
CA ILE A 23 -20.65 -5.91 -2.32
C ILE A 23 -21.58 -6.92 -1.65
N ILE A 24 -22.90 -6.82 -1.87
CA ILE A 24 -23.89 -7.73 -1.29
C ILE A 24 -23.68 -9.15 -1.81
N GLU A 25 -23.45 -9.31 -3.11
CA GLU A 25 -23.10 -10.59 -3.74
C GLU A 25 -21.89 -11.23 -3.03
N GLU A 26 -20.82 -10.46 -2.81
CA GLU A 26 -19.59 -10.99 -2.21
C GLU A 26 -19.72 -11.28 -0.70
N ILE A 27 -20.58 -10.55 0.03
CA ILE A 27 -20.90 -10.88 1.43
C ILE A 27 -21.53 -12.27 1.54
N GLN A 28 -22.39 -12.66 0.61
CA GLN A 28 -23.00 -14.00 0.63
C GLN A 28 -21.95 -15.10 0.47
N TYR A 29 -20.90 -14.87 -0.33
CA TYR A 29 -19.78 -15.79 -0.45
C TYR A 29 -18.93 -15.81 0.83
N LEU A 30 -18.67 -14.65 1.43
CA LEU A 30 -17.90 -14.55 2.66
C LEU A 30 -18.56 -15.28 3.84
N ILE A 31 -19.90 -15.20 3.95
CA ILE A 31 -20.66 -15.95 4.97
C ILE A 31 -20.44 -17.46 4.80
N LYS A 32 -20.54 -17.99 3.58
CA LYS A 32 -20.28 -19.41 3.29
C LYS A 32 -18.85 -19.83 3.66
N VAL A 33 -17.87 -18.95 3.41
CA VAL A 33 -16.49 -19.17 3.83
C VAL A 33 -16.38 -19.21 5.35
N PHE A 34 -17.10 -18.35 6.09
CA PHE A 34 -17.06 -18.37 7.55
C PHE A 34 -17.76 -19.61 8.13
N GLU A 35 -18.87 -20.04 7.54
CA GLU A 35 -19.57 -21.26 7.92
C GLU A 35 -18.72 -22.51 7.71
N SER A 36 -17.92 -22.57 6.64
CA SER A 36 -17.04 -23.73 6.36
C SER A 36 -15.90 -23.91 7.37
N HIS A 37 -15.59 -22.88 8.17
CA HIS A 37 -14.57 -22.99 9.22
C HIS A 37 -15.11 -23.62 10.51
N GLU A 38 -16.41 -23.95 10.61
CA GLU A 38 -17.01 -24.72 11.72
C GLU A 38 -16.67 -24.18 13.13
N GLY A 39 -16.50 -22.86 13.27
CA GLY A 39 -16.12 -22.23 14.54
C GLY A 39 -14.65 -22.40 14.94
N LYS A 40 -13.80 -22.97 14.07
CA LYS A 40 -12.35 -23.04 14.28
C LYS A 40 -11.74 -21.64 14.13
N PRO A 41 -10.72 -21.28 14.90
CA PRO A 41 -10.03 -20.01 14.73
C PRO A 41 -9.33 -19.97 13.36
N PHE A 42 -9.62 -18.95 12.57
CA PHE A 42 -9.00 -18.73 11.26
C PHE A 42 -8.65 -17.25 11.06
N ASN A 43 -7.79 -16.98 10.08
CA ASN A 43 -7.37 -15.63 9.76
C ASN A 43 -8.43 -14.94 8.88
N VAL A 44 -9.21 -14.05 9.48
CA VAL A 44 -10.28 -13.29 8.80
C VAL A 44 -9.72 -12.30 7.77
N THR A 45 -8.53 -11.75 8.01
CA THR A 45 -7.89 -10.76 7.12
C THR A 45 -7.69 -11.30 5.70
N LYS A 46 -7.29 -12.57 5.56
CA LYS A 46 -7.13 -13.18 4.23
C LYS A 46 -8.45 -13.25 3.47
N SER A 47 -9.50 -13.72 4.13
CA SER A 47 -10.83 -13.87 3.53
C SER A 47 -11.43 -12.52 3.12
N ILE A 48 -11.25 -11.49 3.94
CA ILE A 48 -11.66 -10.12 3.61
C ILE A 48 -10.86 -9.58 2.42
N ASN A 49 -9.55 -9.79 2.37
CA ASN A 49 -8.72 -9.31 1.26
C ASN A 49 -9.12 -9.96 -0.08
N TYR A 50 -9.48 -11.24 -0.08
CA TYR A 50 -10.00 -11.91 -1.27
C TYR A 50 -11.35 -11.31 -1.70
N ALA A 51 -12.28 -11.11 -0.76
CA ALA A 51 -13.58 -10.48 -1.06
C ALA A 51 -13.42 -9.07 -1.66
N VAL A 52 -12.56 -8.23 -1.07
CA VAL A 52 -12.29 -6.88 -1.58
C VAL A 52 -11.68 -6.93 -2.99
N SER A 53 -10.72 -7.84 -3.21
CA SER A 53 -10.06 -8.00 -4.51
C SER A 53 -11.03 -8.49 -5.59
N ASN A 54 -11.99 -9.35 -5.22
CA ASN A 54 -13.06 -9.81 -6.12
C ASN A 54 -14.09 -8.72 -6.43
N ILE A 55 -14.46 -7.88 -5.47
CA ILE A 55 -15.35 -6.73 -5.74
C ILE A 55 -14.70 -5.80 -6.76
N ILE A 56 -13.42 -5.47 -6.59
CA ILE A 56 -12.67 -4.61 -7.53
C ILE A 56 -12.55 -5.30 -8.91
N SER A 57 -12.22 -6.59 -8.92
CA SER A 57 -12.11 -7.38 -10.15
C SER A 57 -13.44 -7.47 -10.90
N SER A 58 -14.55 -7.65 -10.19
CA SER A 58 -15.88 -7.65 -10.78
C SER A 58 -16.27 -6.29 -11.36
N ILE A 59 -15.76 -5.17 -10.82
CA ILE A 59 -16.02 -3.84 -11.37
C ILE A 59 -15.19 -3.59 -12.64
N ILE A 60 -13.95 -4.07 -12.67
CA ILE A 60 -13.02 -3.82 -13.79
C ILE A 60 -13.23 -4.80 -14.95
N TYR A 61 -13.35 -6.09 -14.64
CA TYR A 61 -13.43 -7.17 -15.63
C TYR A 61 -14.86 -7.66 -15.86
N GLY A 62 -15.81 -7.26 -15.00
CA GLY A 62 -17.19 -7.76 -15.06
C GLY A 62 -17.38 -9.18 -14.53
N SER A 63 -16.29 -9.87 -14.16
CA SER A 63 -16.28 -11.25 -13.69
C SER A 63 -15.62 -11.40 -12.32
N ARG A 64 -16.08 -12.40 -11.56
CA ARG A 64 -15.46 -12.81 -10.28
C ARG A 64 -14.42 -13.91 -10.52
N PHE A 65 -13.39 -13.94 -9.69
CA PHE A 65 -12.45 -15.05 -9.63
C PHE A 65 -12.85 -16.03 -8.52
N ASP A 66 -12.48 -17.30 -8.68
CA ASP A 66 -12.70 -18.30 -7.64
C ASP A 66 -11.66 -18.13 -6.52
N TYR A 67 -12.05 -18.41 -5.28
CA TYR A 67 -11.11 -18.38 -4.15
C TYR A 67 -10.12 -19.54 -4.19
N SER A 68 -10.37 -20.57 -4.99
CA SER A 68 -9.41 -21.66 -5.26
C SER A 68 -8.43 -21.36 -6.39
N ASP A 69 -8.55 -20.22 -7.07
CA ASP A 69 -7.63 -19.83 -8.13
C ASP A 69 -6.28 -19.41 -7.53
N GLU A 70 -5.24 -20.15 -7.89
CA GLU A 70 -3.88 -19.98 -7.39
C GLU A 70 -3.30 -18.63 -7.85
N GLU A 71 -3.54 -18.22 -9.10
CA GLU A 71 -3.02 -16.96 -9.66
C GLU A 71 -3.64 -15.76 -8.95
N PHE A 72 -4.96 -15.80 -8.73
CA PHE A 72 -5.67 -14.76 -7.97
C PHE A 72 -5.21 -14.68 -6.51
N THR A 73 -4.98 -15.84 -5.90
CA THR A 73 -4.52 -15.96 -4.52
C THR A 73 -3.12 -15.37 -4.36
N GLU A 74 -2.19 -15.72 -5.25
CA GLU A 74 -0.81 -15.18 -5.26
C GLU A 74 -0.80 -13.67 -5.47
N MET A 75 -1.60 -13.17 -6.40
CA MET A 75 -1.73 -11.74 -6.66
C MET A 75 -2.23 -10.99 -5.41
N THR A 76 -3.29 -11.50 -4.76
CA THR A 76 -3.87 -10.85 -3.58
C THR A 76 -2.93 -10.90 -2.37
N GLN A 77 -2.21 -12.01 -2.21
CA GLN A 77 -1.19 -12.13 -1.17
C GLN A 77 -0.07 -11.14 -1.41
N SER A 78 0.46 -11.06 -2.64
CA SER A 78 1.48 -10.09 -3.02
C SER A 78 1.02 -8.66 -2.73
N ALA A 79 -0.20 -8.29 -3.13
CA ALA A 79 -0.78 -6.98 -2.84
C ALA A 79 -0.88 -6.71 -1.32
N THR A 80 -1.26 -7.73 -0.53
CA THR A 80 -1.31 -7.64 0.94
C THR A 80 0.09 -7.42 1.54
N TYR A 81 1.10 -8.15 1.04
CA TYR A 81 2.50 -7.95 1.44
C TYR A 81 2.98 -6.54 1.12
N TRP A 82 2.66 -6.02 -0.07
CA TRP A 82 2.95 -4.63 -0.43
C TRP A 82 2.27 -3.67 0.54
N LEU A 83 0.96 -3.77 0.77
CA LEU A 83 0.25 -2.87 1.70
C LEU A 83 0.85 -2.88 3.12
N ASN A 84 1.17 -4.06 3.65
CA ASN A 84 1.81 -4.21 4.95
C ASN A 84 3.23 -3.63 4.97
N TRP A 85 4.00 -3.88 3.92
CA TRP A 85 5.35 -3.35 3.77
C TRP A 85 5.36 -1.83 3.70
N THR A 86 4.35 -1.23 3.08
CA THR A 86 4.24 0.23 2.92
C THR A 86 3.81 0.91 4.21
N SER A 87 3.04 0.21 5.04
CA SER A 87 2.76 0.61 6.42
C SER A 87 4.03 0.60 7.29
N PHE A 88 4.97 -0.30 7.01
CA PHE A 88 6.24 -0.41 7.73
C PHE A 88 7.39 0.45 7.14
N ASN A 89 7.36 0.73 5.84
CA ASN A 89 8.29 1.60 5.11
C ASN A 89 7.53 2.65 4.26
N PRO A 90 6.97 3.70 4.90
CA PRO A 90 6.24 4.77 4.19
C PRO A 90 7.13 5.55 3.20
N THR A 91 8.46 5.47 3.36
CA THR A 91 9.46 6.12 2.51
C THR A 91 9.60 5.52 1.11
N LEU A 92 8.94 4.39 0.82
CA LEU A 92 9.06 3.71 -0.47
C LEU A 92 7.80 3.84 -1.36
N ILE A 93 6.66 4.31 -0.82
CA ILE A 93 5.55 4.89 -1.62
C ILE A 93 5.39 6.40 -1.44
N CYS A 94 6.30 7.10 -0.76
CA CYS A 94 6.39 8.51 -1.13
C CYS A 94 6.94 8.52 -2.56
N PRO A 95 6.24 9.11 -3.55
CA PRO A 95 6.93 9.52 -4.76
C PRO A 95 8.14 10.29 -4.25
N ILE A 96 9.37 9.99 -4.72
CA ILE A 96 10.45 10.96 -4.57
C ILE A 96 9.84 12.25 -5.10
N PRO A 97 9.61 13.26 -4.25
CA PRO A 97 8.67 14.26 -4.65
C PRO A 97 9.35 15.19 -5.62
N ASN A 98 8.93 15.16 -6.88
CA ASN A 98 9.10 16.33 -7.74
C ASN A 98 8.21 17.49 -7.25
N SER A 99 7.29 17.30 -6.28
CA SER A 99 6.53 18.40 -5.68
C SER A 99 5.78 18.13 -4.35
N VAL A 100 6.29 17.31 -3.42
CA VAL A 100 5.78 17.32 -2.03
C VAL A 100 6.57 18.40 -1.31
N ASN A 101 5.83 19.42 -0.84
CA ASN A 101 6.32 20.54 -0.06
C ASN A 101 7.44 20.10 0.89
N GLY A 102 8.64 20.62 0.65
CA GLY A 102 9.90 20.04 1.14
C GLY A 102 10.03 19.90 2.66
N SER A 103 9.16 20.51 3.47
CA SER A 103 9.36 20.57 4.93
C SER A 103 9.26 19.22 5.65
N GLU A 104 8.37 18.31 5.24
CA GLU A 104 8.20 17.03 5.96
C GLU A 104 9.29 16.01 5.65
N GLY A 105 9.70 15.89 4.39
CA GLY A 105 10.80 15.00 4.00
C GLY A 105 12.12 15.36 4.71
N PHE A 106 12.38 16.67 4.92
CA PHE A 106 13.55 17.11 5.68
C PHE A 106 13.43 16.85 7.19
N LYS A 107 12.23 16.89 7.78
CA LYS A 107 12.03 16.59 9.22
C LYS A 107 12.34 15.13 9.53
N THR A 108 11.84 14.20 8.72
CA THR A 108 12.07 12.76 8.90
C THR A 108 13.54 12.41 8.69
N ALA A 109 14.17 12.94 7.65
CA ALA A 109 15.61 12.75 7.41
C ALA A 109 16.47 13.33 8.54
N ARG A 110 16.11 14.49 9.10
CA ARG A 110 16.79 15.09 10.27
C ARG A 110 16.68 14.21 11.51
N HIS A 111 15.49 13.69 11.82
CA HIS A 111 15.28 12.83 12.98
C HIS A 111 16.09 11.53 12.88
N LEU A 112 16.14 10.92 11.70
CA LEU A 112 16.93 9.71 11.45
C LEU A 112 18.43 9.96 11.59
N ALA A 113 18.91 11.12 11.14
CA ALA A 113 20.32 11.51 11.25
C ALA A 113 20.72 11.87 12.70
N GLN A 114 19.89 12.64 13.42
CA GLN A 114 20.17 13.09 14.79
C GLN A 114 20.16 11.96 15.82
N HIS A 115 19.27 10.97 15.64
CA HIS A 115 19.12 9.87 16.60
C HIS A 115 19.83 8.57 16.17
N GLY A 116 20.68 8.61 15.13
CA GLY A 116 21.41 7.42 14.67
C GLY A 116 20.52 6.29 14.10
N LYS A 117 19.22 6.55 13.92
CA LYS A 117 18.24 5.57 13.44
C LYS A 117 18.42 5.20 11.97
N TRP A 118 19.27 5.91 11.21
CA TRP A 118 19.64 5.51 9.85
C TRP A 118 20.35 4.14 9.79
N LEU A 119 20.86 3.63 10.92
CA LEU A 119 21.40 2.27 11.02
C LEU A 119 20.32 1.18 10.95
N THR A 120 19.06 1.50 11.28
CA THR A 120 17.94 0.55 11.16
C THR A 120 17.42 0.43 9.73
N LEU A 121 17.99 1.21 8.79
CA LEU A 121 17.70 1.11 7.37
C LEU A 121 18.48 -0.06 6.76
N ASN A 122 17.89 -0.67 5.74
CA ASN A 122 18.54 -1.70 4.94
C ASN A 122 19.85 -1.17 4.30
N PRO A 123 20.84 -2.04 4.03
CA PRO A 123 22.18 -1.65 3.59
C PRO A 123 22.20 -0.71 2.37
N GLU A 124 21.34 -0.94 1.37
CA GLU A 124 21.26 -0.06 0.20
C GLU A 124 20.74 1.34 0.53
N MET A 125 19.75 1.43 1.43
CA MET A 125 19.20 2.72 1.87
C MET A 125 20.18 3.48 2.73
N ARG A 126 21.01 2.76 3.51
CA ARG A 126 22.11 3.33 4.28
C ARG A 126 23.11 4.06 3.39
N VAL A 127 23.55 3.40 2.32
CA VAL A 127 24.48 3.97 1.32
C VAL A 127 23.87 5.19 0.64
N ARG A 128 22.60 5.12 0.21
CA ARG A 128 21.90 6.25 -0.42
C ARG A 128 21.68 7.42 0.53
N PHE A 129 21.45 7.15 1.81
CA PHE A 129 21.32 8.18 2.84
C PHE A 129 22.66 8.88 3.09
N GLN A 130 23.75 8.12 3.19
CA GLN A 130 25.10 8.65 3.29
C GLN A 130 25.50 9.47 2.06
N ASP A 131 25.25 8.99 0.84
CA ASP A 131 25.52 9.74 -0.40
C ASP A 131 24.78 11.08 -0.45
N LYS A 132 23.53 11.11 0.05
CA LYS A 132 22.73 12.34 0.10
C LYS A 132 23.20 13.33 1.17
N ILE A 133 23.61 12.86 2.36
CA ILE A 133 24.15 13.73 3.41
C ILE A 133 25.53 14.28 3.06
N SER A 134 26.35 13.51 2.33
CA SER A 134 27.65 13.99 1.84
C SER A 134 27.55 15.17 0.87
N ARG A 135 26.36 15.49 0.35
CA ARG A 135 26.14 16.65 -0.54
C ARG A 135 25.94 17.93 0.31
N PRO A 136 26.76 18.98 0.14
CA PRO A 136 26.72 20.19 0.97
C PRO A 136 25.33 20.85 1.03
N LYS A 137 24.63 20.88 -0.11
CA LYS A 137 23.28 21.45 -0.25
C LYS A 137 22.21 20.77 0.62
N TYR A 138 22.41 19.51 1.00
CA TYR A 138 21.47 18.74 1.82
C TYR A 138 21.77 18.88 3.33
N CYS A 139 23.04 18.87 3.73
CA CYS A 139 23.45 19.17 5.11
C CYS A 139 22.94 20.54 5.58
N GLU A 140 23.09 21.56 4.74
CA GLU A 140 22.67 22.94 5.02
C GLU A 140 21.14 23.05 5.18
N ARG A 141 20.38 22.34 4.33
CA ARG A 141 18.92 22.32 4.37
C ARG A 141 18.36 21.48 5.53
N LEU A 142 19.11 20.48 5.99
CA LEU A 142 18.77 19.66 7.16
C LEU A 142 19.11 20.34 8.49
N ARG A 143 19.84 21.48 8.51
CA ARG A 143 20.40 22.09 9.73
C ARG A 143 21.10 21.05 10.62
N MET A 144 21.88 20.16 10.01
CA MET A 144 22.77 19.31 10.79
C MET A 144 23.93 20.18 11.30
N PRO A 145 24.43 19.99 12.53
CA PRO A 145 25.68 20.63 12.92
C PRO A 145 26.75 20.17 11.93
N VAL A 146 27.41 21.12 11.28
CA VAL A 146 28.63 20.84 10.52
C VAL A 146 29.63 20.40 11.56
N ASN A 147 29.94 19.10 11.59
CA ASN A 147 31.04 18.60 12.40
C ASN A 147 32.31 19.23 11.84
N GLN A 148 32.89 20.11 12.63
CA GLN A 148 34.26 20.58 12.49
C GLN A 148 35.22 19.48 12.90
#